data_AF-A0A292Z5I6-F1
#
_entry.id   AF-A0A292Z5I6-F1
#
_cell.length_a   1.000
_cell.length_b   1.000
_cell.length_c   1.000
_cell.angle_alpha   90.00
_cell.angle_beta   90.00
_cell.angle_gamma   90.00
#
_symmetry.space_group_name_H-M   'P 1'
#
loop_
_entity.id
_entity.type
_entity.pdbx_description
1 polymer ?
#
loop_
_entity_poly.entity_id
_entity_poly.type
_entity_poly.pdbx_seq_one_letter_code
_entity_poly.pdbx_strand_id
1 'polypeptide(L)'
;MYAGTDPLTRKGRYLVETVATASDGERVLTWVQHEVDENRHPKSAITVNQAIEKWLEVAKLVPTTREQYDDLVHLYVSPVPGRMQAAQLDAEMLELLRPAPGLPRAVHGTHPRGPTSCSAAAATTAYARA
;
A
#
# COMPACT_ATOMS: atom_id res chain seq x y z
N MET A 1 1.30 -7.02 26.21
CA MET A 1 0.59 -8.17 25.60
C MET A 1 1.04 -8.37 24.17
N TYR A 2 0.90 -9.59 23.61
CA TYR A 2 1.25 -9.88 22.21
C TYR A 2 0.10 -9.50 21.25
N ALA A 3 0.38 -8.55 20.37
CA ALA A 3 -0.58 -7.94 19.45
C ALA A 3 -0.62 -8.58 18.06
N GLY A 4 0.17 -9.63 17.82
CA GLY A 4 0.24 -10.32 16.53
C GLY A 4 1.62 -10.20 15.88
N THR A 5 1.73 -10.69 14.65
CA THR A 5 2.98 -10.62 13.87
C THR A 5 2.82 -9.54 12.80
N ASP A 6 3.78 -8.63 12.74
CA ASP A 6 3.90 -7.67 11.65
C ASP A 6 4.09 -8.43 10.32
N PRO A 7 3.18 -8.30 9.33
CA PRO A 7 3.29 -8.98 8.05
C PRO A 7 4.51 -8.56 7.21
N LEU A 8 5.05 -7.36 7.43
CA LEU A 8 6.15 -6.78 6.66
C LEU A 8 7.51 -7.16 7.24
N THR A 9 7.68 -7.06 8.56
CA THR A 9 8.96 -7.42 9.22
C THR A 9 9.00 -8.86 9.74
N ARG A 10 7.86 -9.56 9.77
CA ARG A 10 7.64 -10.86 10.43
C ARG A 10 7.98 -10.87 11.92
N LYS A 11 8.15 -9.71 12.54
CA LYS A 11 8.44 -9.59 13.97
C LYS A 11 7.14 -9.54 14.77
N GLY A 12 7.19 -10.03 16.01
CA GLY A 12 6.06 -9.91 16.93
C GLY A 12 5.85 -8.43 17.32
N ARG A 13 4.62 -7.95 17.21
CA ARG A 13 4.19 -6.66 17.76
C ARG A 13 3.71 -6.87 19.18
N TYR A 14 4.12 -5.99 20.07
CA TYR A 14 3.75 -6.02 21.48
C TYR A 14 3.19 -4.67 21.87
N LEU A 15 1.98 -4.67 22.45
CA LEU A 15 1.41 -3.49 23.06
C LEU A 15 1.79 -3.51 24.54
N VAL A 16 2.51 -2.49 24.99
CA VAL A 16 2.96 -2.34 26.36
C VAL A 16 2.55 -0.95 26.82
N GLU A 17 1.80 -0.90 27.91
CA GLU A 17 1.44 0.34 28.57
C GLU A 17 1.83 0.25 30.04
N THR A 18 2.48 1.29 30.52
CA THR A 18 2.96 1.38 31.90
C THR A 18 2.07 2.33 32.68
N VAL A 19 1.40 1.82 33.71
CA VAL A 19 0.52 2.61 34.57
C VAL A 19 1.18 2.93 35.91
N ALA A 20 0.88 4.11 36.46
CA ALA A 20 1.43 4.57 37.73
C ALA A 20 0.70 3.99 38.95
N THR A 21 -0.55 3.53 38.78
CA THR A 21 -1.39 3.07 39.89
C THR A 21 -2.15 1.81 39.49
N ALA A 22 -2.25 0.87 40.42
CA ALA A 22 -2.91 -0.42 40.19
C ALA A 22 -4.39 -0.28 39.77
N SER A 23 -5.09 0.75 40.28
CA SER A 23 -6.50 1.02 39.95
C SER A 23 -6.73 1.41 38.48
N ASP A 24 -5.75 2.05 37.84
CA ASP A 24 -5.83 2.34 36.40
C ASP A 24 -5.37 1.16 35.55
N GLY A 25 -4.67 0.19 36.15
CA GLY A 25 -4.19 -1.00 35.48
C GLY A 25 -5.30 -1.85 34.87
N GLU A 26 -6.44 -2.01 35.56
CA GLU A 26 -7.56 -2.81 35.05
C GLU A 26 -8.25 -2.15 33.84
N ARG A 27 -8.40 -0.82 33.88
CA ARG A 27 -8.94 -0.05 32.75
C ARG A 27 -8.03 -0.13 31.55
N VAL A 28 -6.73 0.11 31.76
CA VAL A 28 -5.72 0.04 30.70
C VAL A 28 -5.60 -1.36 30.13
N LEU A 29 -5.63 -2.40 30.97
CA LEU A 29 -5.60 -3.78 30.53
C LEU A 29 -6.78 -4.10 29.60
N THR A 30 -7.99 -3.67 29.97
CA THR A 30 -9.19 -3.86 29.15
C THR A 30 -9.06 -3.16 27.80
N TRP A 31 -8.53 -1.94 27.79
CA TRP A 31 -8.30 -1.19 26.55
C TRP A 31 -7.24 -1.86 25.66
N VAL A 32 -6.09 -2.26 26.22
CA VAL A 32 -5.03 -2.98 25.51
C VAL A 32 -5.54 -4.31 24.93
N GLN A 33 -6.35 -5.04 25.69
CA GLN A 33 -6.97 -6.29 25.24
C GLN A 33 -7.88 -6.05 24.02
N HIS A 34 -8.74 -5.03 24.10
CA HIS A 34 -9.63 -4.64 23.02
C HIS A 34 -8.84 -4.30 21.74
N GLU A 35 -7.77 -3.51 21.86
CA GLU A 35 -6.90 -3.15 20.74
C GLU A 35 -6.25 -4.37 20.08
N VAL A 36 -5.80 -5.34 20.88
CA VAL A 36 -5.24 -6.60 20.37
C VAL A 36 -6.31 -7.41 19.63
N ASP A 37 -7.53 -7.46 20.16
CA ASP A 37 -8.63 -8.21 19.55
C ASP A 37 -9.10 -7.59 18.23
N GLU A 38 -9.15 -6.26 18.14
CA GLU A 38 -9.45 -5.54 16.88
C GLU A 38 -8.37 -5.80 15.82
N ASN A 39 -7.09 -5.77 16.20
CA ASN A 39 -5.99 -6.07 15.28
C ASN A 39 -5.99 -7.53 14.80
N ARG A 40 -6.41 -8.48 15.64
CA ARG A 40 -6.53 -9.90 15.28
C ARG A 40 -7.73 -10.21 14.39
N HIS A 41 -8.80 -9.42 14.48
CA HIS A 41 -10.02 -9.62 13.70
C HIS A 41 -10.34 -8.35 12.90
N PRO A 42 -9.63 -8.11 11.78
CA PRO A 42 -9.80 -6.89 11.03
C PRO A 42 -11.21 -6.81 10.47
N LYS A 43 -11.83 -5.64 10.61
CA LYS A 43 -13.24 -5.40 10.27
C LYS A 43 -13.53 -5.56 8.76
N SER A 44 -12.50 -5.63 7.91
CA SER A 44 -12.62 -5.86 6.48
C SER A 44 -11.68 -6.97 6.01
N ALA A 45 -12.23 -7.92 5.25
CA ALA A 45 -11.48 -9.03 4.68
C ALA A 45 -10.82 -8.70 3.33
N ILE A 46 -10.96 -7.46 2.84
CA ILE A 46 -10.40 -7.06 1.54
C ILE A 46 -8.89 -6.92 1.65
N THR A 47 -8.16 -7.36 0.62
CA THR A 47 -6.71 -7.14 0.56
C THR A 47 -6.37 -5.74 0.09
N VAL A 48 -5.12 -5.31 0.32
CA VAL A 48 -4.61 -4.04 -0.21
C VAL A 48 -4.71 -4.00 -1.74
N ASN A 49 -4.37 -5.09 -2.42
CA ASN A 49 -4.52 -5.18 -3.88
C ASN A 49 -5.98 -5.01 -4.32
N GLN A 50 -6.93 -5.67 -3.66
CA GLN A 50 -8.35 -5.54 -4.00
C GLN A 50 -8.89 -4.13 -3.71
N ALA A 51 -8.41 -3.48 -2.65
CA ALA A 51 -8.79 -2.10 -2.34
C ALA A 51 -8.31 -1.13 -3.43
N ILE A 52 -7.08 -1.30 -3.91
CA ILE A 52 -6.49 -0.48 -4.96
C ILE A 52 -7.17 -0.73 -6.31
N GLU A 53 -7.44 -1.99 -6.64
CA GLU A 53 -8.15 -2.36 -7.87
C GLU A 53 -9.51 -1.66 -7.95
N LYS A 54 -10.31 -1.73 -6.88
CA LYS A 54 -11.59 -1.01 -6.76
C LYS A 54 -11.44 0.51 -6.85
N TRP A 55 -10.37 1.07 -6.27
CA TRP A 55 -10.12 2.51 -6.37
C TRP A 55 -9.82 2.93 -7.81
N LEU A 56 -8.98 2.16 -8.51
CA LEU A 56 -8.63 2.44 -9.89
C LEU A 56 -9.80 2.18 -10.87
N GLU A 57 -10.77 1.31 -10.53
CA GLU A 57 -12.01 1.13 -11.30
C GLU A 57 -12.89 2.39 -11.28
N VAL A 58 -12.98 3.06 -10.13
CA VAL A 58 -13.77 4.28 -9.95
C VAL A 58 -13.01 5.52 -10.47
N ALA A 59 -11.68 5.47 -10.47
CA ALA A 59 -10.84 6.53 -10.98
C ALA A 59 -10.98 6.64 -12.51
N LYS A 60 -11.50 7.77 -12.99
CA LYS A 60 -11.59 8.09 -14.43
C LYS A 60 -10.21 8.44 -14.99
N LEU A 61 -9.38 7.42 -15.25
CA LEU A 61 -8.03 7.56 -15.77
C LEU A 61 -7.98 7.33 -17.28
N VAL A 62 -7.07 8.01 -17.96
CA VAL A 62 -6.70 7.71 -19.36
C VAL A 62 -6.01 6.34 -19.39
N PRO A 63 -6.23 5.48 -20.40
CA PRO A 63 -5.69 4.11 -20.42
C PRO A 63 -4.19 4.02 -20.16
N THR A 64 -3.39 4.90 -20.75
CA THR A 64 -1.94 4.94 -20.53
C THR A 64 -1.54 5.28 -19.10
N THR A 65 -2.33 6.14 -18.43
CA THR A 65 -2.15 6.44 -17.01
C THR A 65 -2.57 5.24 -16.15
N ARG A 66 -3.67 4.56 -16.50
CA ARG A 66 -4.11 3.37 -15.79
C ARG A 66 -3.04 2.26 -15.82
N GLU A 67 -2.49 1.98 -16.99
CA GLU A 67 -1.41 1.00 -17.17
C GLU A 67 -0.18 1.34 -16.32
N GLN A 68 0.23 2.61 -16.32
CA GLN A 68 1.36 3.05 -15.50
C GLN A 68 1.10 2.82 -14.00
N TYR A 69 -0.12 3.04 -13.52
CA TYR A 69 -0.47 2.82 -12.12
C TYR A 69 -0.50 1.33 -11.79
N ASP A 70 -1.03 0.49 -12.67
CA ASP A 70 -1.02 -0.96 -12.49
C ASP A 70 0.43 -1.49 -12.41
N ASP A 71 1.35 -1.00 -13.25
CA ASP A 71 2.78 -1.34 -13.18
C ASP A 71 3.41 -0.95 -11.83
N LEU A 72 3.10 0.26 -11.32
CA LEU A 72 3.59 0.72 -10.02
C LEU A 72 3.04 -0.14 -8.88
N VAL A 73 1.77 -0.52 -8.94
CA VAL A 73 1.13 -1.40 -7.95
C VAL A 73 1.77 -2.78 -8.00
N HIS A 74 2.05 -3.33 -9.18
CA HIS A 74 2.72 -4.61 -9.34
C HIS A 74 4.15 -4.59 -8.80
N LEU A 75 4.89 -3.49 -9.02
CA LEU A 75 6.28 -3.37 -8.62
C LEU A 75 6.46 -3.11 -7.12
N TYR A 76 5.63 -2.24 -6.54
CA TYR A 76 5.87 -1.75 -5.18
C TYR A 76 4.89 -2.28 -4.15
N VAL A 77 3.63 -2.51 -4.53
CA VAL A 77 2.57 -2.83 -3.58
C VAL A 77 2.29 -4.33 -3.51
N SER A 78 2.18 -4.98 -4.66
CA SER A 78 1.86 -6.41 -4.75
C SER A 78 2.84 -7.33 -4.00
N PRO A 79 4.17 -7.09 -3.99
CA PRO A 79 5.11 -8.01 -3.36
C PRO A 79 5.07 -8.01 -1.83
N VAL A 80 4.83 -6.85 -1.21
CA VAL A 80 4.97 -6.66 0.24
C VAL A 80 3.60 -6.58 0.93
N PRO A 81 2.81 -5.50 0.82
CA PRO A 81 1.48 -5.46 1.44
C PRO A 81 0.36 -6.06 0.58
N GLY A 82 0.56 -6.36 -0.70
CA GLY A 82 -0.57 -6.64 -1.61
C GLY A 82 -1.51 -7.77 -1.18
N ARG A 83 -1.00 -8.78 -0.45
CA ARG A 83 -1.78 -9.93 0.06
C ARG A 83 -2.32 -9.72 1.47
N MET A 84 -1.92 -8.66 2.16
CA MET A 84 -2.40 -8.37 3.52
C MET A 84 -3.80 -7.77 3.46
N GLN A 85 -4.55 -7.93 4.55
CA GLN A 85 -5.84 -7.26 4.69
C GLN A 85 -5.62 -5.76 4.82
N ALA A 86 -6.39 -4.96 4.09
CA ALA A 86 -6.23 -3.50 4.07
C ALA A 86 -6.42 -2.89 5.46
N ALA A 87 -7.25 -3.48 6.31
CA ALA A 87 -7.47 -3.05 7.69
C ALA A 87 -6.26 -3.27 8.62
N GLN A 88 -5.26 -4.06 8.23
CA GLN A 88 -4.02 -4.26 9.00
C GLN A 88 -2.92 -3.26 8.61
N LEU A 89 -3.19 -2.38 7.63
CA LEU A 89 -2.21 -1.43 7.14
C LEU A 89 -2.07 -0.26 8.14
N ASP A 90 -0.87 -0.10 8.68
CA ASP A 90 -0.53 0.94 9.65
C ASP A 90 0.36 2.03 9.01
N ALA A 91 0.41 3.21 9.62
CA ALA A 91 1.20 4.36 9.15
C ALA A 91 2.69 4.03 9.04
N GLU A 92 3.26 3.31 10.02
CA GLU A 92 4.66 2.87 9.96
C GLU A 92 4.94 1.94 8.76
N MET A 93 3.98 1.08 8.41
CA MET A 93 4.09 0.19 7.25
C MET A 93 4.02 0.97 5.95
N LEU A 94 3.22 2.04 5.90
CA LEU A 94 3.11 2.90 4.74
C LEU A 94 4.42 3.67 4.48
N GLU A 95 5.12 4.11 5.52
CA GLU A 95 6.45 4.73 5.39
C GLU A 95 7.49 3.77 4.79
N LEU A 96 7.40 2.47 5.13
CA LEU A 96 8.29 1.44 4.58
C LEU A 96 7.99 1.09 3.12
N LEU A 97 6.79 1.42 2.62
CA LEU A 97 6.44 1.27 1.21
C LEU A 97 7.17 2.30 0.33
N ARG A 98 7.71 3.37 0.91
CA ARG A 98 8.45 4.38 0.16
C ARG A 98 9.68 3.74 -0.50
N PRO A 99 9.85 3.84 -1.83
CA PRO A 99 11.04 3.32 -2.48
C PRO A 99 12.29 4.06 -1.99
N ALA A 100 13.38 3.33 -1.80
CA ALA A 100 14.69 3.89 -1.53
C ALA A 100 15.11 4.83 -2.69
N PRO A 101 15.73 5.99 -2.41
CA PRO A 101 16.19 6.89 -3.48
C PRO A 101 17.29 6.19 -4.29
N GLY A 102 17.02 5.91 -5.56
CA GLY A 102 18.02 5.35 -6.49
C GLY A 102 17.56 4.24 -7.45
N LEU A 103 16.28 3.86 -7.47
CA LEU A 103 15.81 2.88 -8.47
C LEU A 103 15.74 3.51 -9.88
N PRO A 104 16.17 2.78 -10.93
CA PRO A 104 16.13 3.29 -12.29
C PRO A 104 14.68 3.51 -12.73
N ARG A 105 14.37 4.74 -13.16
CA ARG A 105 13.10 5.11 -13.77
C ARG A 105 13.05 4.55 -15.20
N ALA A 106 12.72 3.27 -15.32
CA ALA A 106 12.34 2.65 -16.58
C ALA A 106 11.11 1.78 -16.36
N VAL A 107 9.96 2.43 -16.09
CA VAL A 107 8.65 1.79 -16.23
C VAL A 107 8.23 2.04 -17.68
N HIS A 108 8.72 1.20 -18.58
CA HIS A 108 8.09 0.99 -19.87
C HIS A 108 7.34 -0.33 -19.73
N GLY A 109 6.01 -0.26 -19.75
CA GLY A 109 5.12 -1.38 -19.49
C GLY A 109 5.62 -2.66 -20.14
N THR A 110 6.05 -3.59 -19.31
CA THR A 110 6.48 -4.91 -19.73
C THR A 110 5.25 -5.78 -19.84
N HIS A 111 4.41 -5.49 -20.82
CA HIS A 111 3.54 -6.49 -21.41
C HIS A 111 3.99 -6.69 -22.85
N PRO A 112 4.18 -7.94 -23.32
CA PRO A 112 4.66 -8.19 -24.67
C PRO A 112 3.61 -7.63 -25.64
N ARG A 113 3.98 -6.55 -26.34
CA ARG A 113 3.16 -5.96 -27.38
C ARG A 113 2.78 -7.05 -28.38
N GLY A 114 1.49 -7.35 -28.48
CA GLY A 114 0.94 -7.92 -29.70
C GLY A 114 1.24 -6.98 -30.88
N PRO A 115 1.39 -7.50 -32.11
CA PRO A 115 1.91 -6.73 -33.22
C PRO A 115 0.81 -5.81 -33.78
N THR A 116 0.70 -4.60 -33.23
CA THR A 116 0.05 -3.49 -33.94
C THR A 116 0.90 -2.23 -33.82
N SER A 117 1.48 -1.90 -34.97
CA SER A 117 2.12 -0.65 -35.36
C SER A 117 1.46 0.60 -34.78
N CYS A 118 2.26 1.51 -34.24
CA CYS A 118 1.92 2.93 -34.24
C CYS A 118 3.18 3.74 -34.50
N SER A 119 3.17 4.46 -35.63
CA SER A 119 4.31 5.12 -36.24
C SER A 119 4.84 6.27 -35.39
N ALA A 120 6.15 6.50 -35.50
CA ALA A 120 6.80 7.74 -35.08
C ALA A 120 6.10 8.95 -35.73
N ALA A 121 5.45 9.79 -34.92
CA ALA A 121 5.04 11.12 -35.31
C ALA A 121 5.91 12.12 -34.52
N ALA A 122 6.66 12.90 -35.30
CA ALA A 122 7.68 13.83 -34.87
C ALA A 122 7.16 14.91 -33.91
N ALA A 123 7.94 15.20 -32.87
CA ALA A 123 7.82 16.44 -32.11
C ALA A 123 8.48 17.57 -32.92
N THR A 124 7.69 18.35 -33.64
CA THR A 124 8.13 19.59 -34.28
C THR A 124 7.73 20.79 -33.42
N THR A 125 8.76 21.56 -33.06
CA THR A 125 8.82 22.95 -32.59
C THR A 125 7.60 23.84 -32.82
N ALA A 126 7.15 24.54 -31.77
CA ALA A 126 6.99 26.01 -31.71
C ALA A 126 6.10 26.44 -30.52
N TYR A 127 6.66 27.18 -29.56
CA TYR A 127 5.86 28.05 -28.69
C TYR A 127 6.27 29.49 -28.99
N ALA A 128 5.41 30.21 -29.71
CA ALA A 128 5.50 31.63 -29.96
C ALA A 128 4.62 32.40 -28.96
N ARG A 129 5.14 33.54 -28.51
CA ARG A 129 4.51 34.57 -27.67
C ARG A 129 3.09 34.95 -28.13
N ALA A 130 2.27 35.32 -27.14
CA ALA A 130 1.41 36.50 -27.20
C ALA A 130 1.55 37.25 -25.87
#